data_AF-A0A9X3ET38-F1
#
_entry.id   AF-A0A9X3ET38-F1
#
_cell.length_a   1.000
_cell.length_b   1.000
_cell.length_c   1.000
_cell.angle_alpha   90.00
_cell.angle_beta   90.00
_cell.angle_gamma   90.00
#
_symmetry.space_group_name_H-M   'P 1'
#
loop_
_entity.id
_entity.type
_entity.pdbx_description
1 polymer ?
#
loop_
_entity_poly.entity_id
_entity_poly.type
_entity_poly.pdbx_seq_one_letter_code
_entity_poly.pdbx_strand_id
1 'polypeptide(L)'
;MQLPLAQLLRAYIRAFSARPDVSIIDAAFAPPLTAEERAGLPLPPELDAFAETLGGVEFTWVFEQDQHNPDQSKGVNGGHLKIPSIRNFAWHPRPSGVRGNFAARAVLDSMTPEGIGWWIHRANESPKQAQTAFEDANDCTLKPMDSLTAYLTMGARYAFVWYWQAGTATGRGYYDRLRRASVPLNTSTAKIEARLVDVGLLPEEAAGLTVARRQRRAAAAPRRQPNDAEYHVVLREAPGQHHQEFGCLERHHREGDRREDNQETRRKGDR
;
A
#
# COMPACT_ATOMS: atom_id res chain seq x y z
N MET A 1 -16.76 -15.53 -13.93
CA MET A 1 -15.39 -16.05 -13.86
C MET A 1 -14.58 -15.09 -13.00
N GLN A 2 -13.86 -15.58 -11.98
CA GLN A 2 -13.00 -14.74 -11.13
C GLN A 2 -11.60 -14.70 -11.76
N LEU A 3 -11.03 -13.51 -11.93
CA LEU A 3 -9.68 -13.38 -12.47
C LEU A 3 -8.64 -13.92 -11.49
N PRO A 4 -7.57 -14.58 -11.98
CA PRO A 4 -6.42 -14.94 -11.17
C PRO A 4 -5.79 -13.73 -10.46
N LEU A 5 -5.27 -13.94 -9.25
CA LEU A 5 -4.72 -12.87 -8.39
C LEU A 5 -3.62 -12.06 -9.10
N ALA A 6 -2.73 -12.73 -9.83
CA ALA A 6 -1.68 -12.08 -10.60
C ALA A 6 -2.23 -11.15 -11.70
N GLN A 7 -3.34 -11.53 -12.35
CA GLN A 7 -4.00 -10.69 -13.35
C GLN A 7 -4.68 -9.49 -12.69
N LEU A 8 -5.33 -9.69 -11.54
CA LEU A 8 -5.90 -8.61 -10.74
C LEU A 8 -4.82 -7.60 -10.31
N LEU A 9 -3.64 -8.07 -9.89
CA LEU A 9 -2.53 -7.20 -9.53
C LEU A 9 -2.02 -6.37 -10.72
N ARG A 10 -1.88 -6.97 -11.92
CA ARG A 10 -1.52 -6.24 -13.15
C ARG A 10 -2.56 -5.19 -13.51
N ALA A 11 -3.84 -5.56 -13.47
CA ALA A 11 -4.96 -4.64 -13.74
C ALA A 11 -4.97 -3.48 -12.75
N TYR A 12 -4.77 -3.77 -11.47
CA TYR A 12 -4.63 -2.77 -10.43
C TYR A 12 -3.49 -1.80 -10.73
N ILE A 13 -2.28 -2.31 -11.01
CA ILE A 13 -1.11 -1.47 -11.29
C ILE A 13 -1.38 -0.59 -12.51
N ARG A 14 -1.92 -1.13 -13.60
CA ARG A 14 -2.26 -0.31 -14.79
C ARG A 14 -3.25 0.81 -14.46
N ALA A 15 -4.34 0.51 -13.77
CA ALA A 15 -5.33 1.52 -13.40
C ALA A 15 -4.75 2.56 -12.43
N PHE A 16 -3.87 2.14 -11.50
CA PHE A 16 -3.20 3.05 -10.58
C PHE A 16 -2.20 3.96 -11.32
N SER A 17 -1.42 3.41 -12.25
CA SER A 17 -0.46 4.15 -13.06
C SER A 17 -1.08 5.21 -13.96
N ALA A 18 -2.38 5.12 -14.25
CA ALA A 18 -3.12 6.14 -15.00
C ALA A 18 -3.49 7.37 -14.15
N ARG A 19 -3.13 7.39 -12.86
CA ARG A 19 -3.43 8.51 -11.96
C ARG A 19 -2.58 9.74 -12.29
N PRO A 20 -3.19 10.94 -12.41
CA PRO A 20 -2.44 12.15 -12.70
C PRO A 20 -1.71 12.72 -11.48
N ASP A 21 -2.04 12.25 -10.27
CA ASP A 21 -1.43 12.72 -9.01
C ASP A 21 -0.24 11.87 -8.55
N VAL A 22 0.13 10.84 -9.33
CA VAL A 22 1.21 9.91 -9.00
C VAL A 22 2.14 9.71 -10.18
N SER A 23 3.35 9.27 -9.85
CA SER A 23 4.42 9.02 -10.79
C SER A 23 4.96 7.63 -10.54
N ILE A 24 5.05 6.83 -11.59
CA ILE A 24 5.56 5.47 -11.50
C ILE A 24 7.06 5.50 -11.69
N ILE A 25 7.78 5.07 -10.66
CA ILE A 25 9.24 4.97 -10.68
C ILE A 25 9.65 3.60 -11.25
N ASP A 26 8.99 2.54 -10.79
CA ASP A 26 9.20 1.18 -11.28
C ASP A 26 7.84 0.50 -11.52
N ALA A 27 7.72 -0.21 -12.63
CA ALA A 27 6.62 -1.15 -12.89
C ALA A 27 7.14 -2.32 -13.73
N ALA A 28 7.83 -3.24 -13.06
CA ALA A 28 8.45 -4.40 -13.68
C ALA A 28 7.69 -5.68 -13.30
N PHE A 29 7.49 -6.54 -14.30
CA PHE A 29 6.84 -7.83 -14.15
C PHE A 29 7.77 -8.92 -14.62
N ALA A 30 8.17 -9.83 -13.75
CA ALA A 30 8.97 -10.98 -14.16
C ALA A 30 8.08 -11.98 -14.94
N PRO A 31 8.65 -12.66 -15.96
CA PRO A 31 7.90 -13.62 -16.76
C PRO A 31 7.40 -14.78 -15.90
N PRO A 32 6.25 -15.38 -16.26
CA PRO A 32 5.73 -16.56 -15.56
C PRO A 32 6.76 -17.69 -15.54
N LEU A 33 6.57 -18.63 -14.60
CA LEU A 33 7.38 -19.83 -14.52
C LEU A 33 6.71 -20.96 -15.32
N THR A 34 7.52 -21.77 -15.99
CA THR A 34 7.05 -22.99 -16.64
C THR A 34 6.60 -24.01 -15.59
N ALA A 35 5.76 -24.97 -15.98
CA ALA A 35 5.34 -26.04 -15.07
C ALA A 35 6.53 -26.83 -14.50
N GLU A 36 7.60 -27.01 -15.28
CA GLU A 36 8.84 -27.66 -14.86
C GLU A 36 9.60 -26.82 -13.80
N GLU A 37 9.77 -25.51 -14.06
CA GLU A 37 10.41 -24.60 -13.09
C GLU A 37 9.65 -24.60 -11.76
N ARG A 38 8.31 -24.56 -11.80
CA ARG A 38 7.49 -24.58 -10.59
C ARG A 38 7.53 -25.92 -9.86
N ALA A 39 7.50 -27.04 -10.58
CA ALA A 39 7.60 -28.37 -9.98
C ALA A 39 8.92 -28.59 -9.22
N GLY A 40 9.99 -27.89 -9.64
CA GLY A 40 11.28 -27.89 -8.95
C GLY A 40 11.36 -27.01 -7.70
N LEU A 41 10.34 -26.20 -7.41
CA LEU A 41 10.33 -25.24 -6.30
C LEU A 41 9.34 -25.66 -5.21
N PRO A 42 9.69 -25.47 -3.92
CA PRO A 42 8.83 -25.82 -2.79
C PRO A 42 7.75 -24.75 -2.51
N LEU A 43 7.00 -24.36 -3.55
CA LEU A 43 6.04 -23.26 -3.50
C LEU A 43 4.77 -23.62 -2.70
N PRO A 44 4.25 -22.72 -1.87
CA PRO A 44 2.87 -22.78 -1.38
C PRO A 44 1.87 -22.75 -2.55
N PRO A 45 0.70 -23.41 -2.46
CA PRO A 45 -0.27 -23.49 -3.56
C PRO A 45 -0.70 -22.14 -4.15
N GLU A 46 -0.92 -21.12 -3.30
CA GLU A 46 -1.28 -19.77 -3.79
C GLU A 46 -0.13 -19.09 -4.54
N LEU A 47 1.12 -19.33 -4.12
CA LEU A 47 2.29 -18.78 -4.82
C LEU A 47 2.55 -19.53 -6.13
N ASP A 48 2.31 -20.84 -6.16
CA ASP A 48 2.37 -21.65 -7.38
C ASP A 48 1.36 -21.15 -8.44
N ALA A 49 0.10 -20.95 -8.03
CA ALA A 49 -0.93 -20.37 -8.89
C ALA A 49 -0.62 -18.92 -9.32
N PHE A 50 0.04 -18.14 -8.47
CA PHE A 50 0.51 -16.80 -8.85
C PHE A 50 1.64 -16.89 -9.90
N ALA A 51 2.58 -17.81 -9.71
CA ALA A 51 3.75 -18.04 -10.57
C ALA A 51 3.39 -18.53 -11.98
N GLU A 52 2.20 -19.10 -12.19
CA GLU A 52 1.62 -19.38 -13.51
C GLU A 52 1.52 -18.14 -14.40
N THR A 53 1.32 -16.98 -13.80
CA THR A 53 1.07 -15.72 -14.53
C THR A 53 2.18 -14.70 -14.31
N LEU A 54 2.80 -14.68 -13.14
CA LEU A 54 3.81 -13.70 -12.76
C LEU A 54 4.94 -14.34 -11.95
N GLY A 55 6.18 -14.22 -12.44
CA GLY A 55 7.34 -14.73 -11.73
C GLY A 55 7.90 -13.81 -10.64
N GLY A 56 7.26 -12.66 -10.38
CA GLY A 56 7.77 -11.58 -9.53
C GLY A 56 7.26 -10.21 -9.99
N VAL A 57 7.29 -9.23 -9.10
CA VAL A 57 6.77 -7.87 -9.34
C VAL A 57 7.62 -6.86 -8.59
N GLU A 58 8.01 -5.79 -9.27
CA GLU A 58 8.49 -4.56 -8.63
C GLU A 58 7.62 -3.40 -9.08
N PHE A 59 6.98 -2.75 -8.12
CA PHE A 59 6.09 -1.62 -8.36
C PHE A 59 6.39 -0.53 -7.33
N THR A 60 6.89 0.60 -7.81
CA THR A 60 7.24 1.76 -6.99
C THR A 60 6.57 2.99 -7.57
N TRP A 61 5.95 3.79 -6.72
CA TRP A 61 5.38 5.07 -7.11
C TRP A 61 5.57 6.12 -6.03
N VAL A 62 5.51 7.38 -6.44
CA VAL A 62 5.52 8.56 -5.57
C VAL A 62 4.41 9.51 -6.00
N PHE A 63 4.04 10.46 -5.16
CA PHE A 63 3.17 11.54 -5.64
C PHE A 63 3.95 12.49 -6.56
N GLU A 64 3.27 13.02 -7.57
CA GLU A 64 3.88 13.89 -8.60
C GLU A 64 4.63 15.09 -8.00
N GLN A 65 4.03 15.72 -6.99
CA GLN A 65 4.62 16.88 -6.32
C GLN A 65 5.82 16.57 -5.42
N ASP A 66 6.07 15.29 -5.12
CA ASP A 66 7.16 14.84 -4.24
C ASP A 66 8.28 14.13 -5.03
N GLN A 67 8.26 14.23 -6.36
CA GLN A 67 9.30 13.70 -7.25
C GLN A 67 10.64 14.46 -7.08
N HIS A 68 11.35 14.33 -5.96
CA HIS A 68 12.76 14.69 -5.91
C HIS A 68 13.45 14.18 -4.64
N ASN A 69 14.21 13.09 -4.76
CA ASN A 69 15.48 12.87 -4.04
C ASN A 69 16.08 11.51 -4.47
N PRO A 70 17.17 11.47 -5.25
CA PRO A 70 17.81 10.20 -5.64
C PRO A 70 18.43 9.44 -4.46
N ASP A 71 18.64 10.09 -3.31
CA ASP A 71 19.21 9.48 -2.11
C ASP A 71 18.16 8.84 -1.19
N GLN A 72 16.87 8.91 -1.55
CA GLN A 72 15.80 8.31 -0.77
C GLN A 72 15.56 6.84 -1.15
N SER A 73 15.13 6.05 -0.16
CA SER A 73 14.73 4.66 -0.39
C SER A 73 13.52 4.59 -1.34
N LYS A 74 13.43 3.52 -2.13
CA LYS A 74 12.28 3.30 -3.03
C LYS A 74 10.97 3.31 -2.24
N GLY A 75 9.98 4.04 -2.74
CA GLY A 75 8.67 4.19 -2.09
C GLY A 75 8.60 5.25 -0.99
N VAL A 76 9.72 5.92 -0.67
CA VAL A 76 9.68 7.13 0.17
C VAL A 76 8.81 8.18 -0.53
N ASN A 77 7.83 8.73 0.19
CA ASN A 77 6.76 9.61 -0.34
C ASN A 77 5.74 8.94 -1.27
N GLY A 78 5.62 7.61 -1.23
CA GLY A 78 4.58 6.90 -1.95
C GLY A 78 4.43 5.47 -1.49
N GLY A 79 4.39 4.54 -2.45
CA GLY A 79 4.18 3.13 -2.19
C GLY A 79 5.14 2.24 -2.96
N HIS A 80 5.36 1.06 -2.42
CA HIS A 80 6.29 0.09 -2.96
C HIS A 80 5.82 -1.34 -2.67
N LEU A 81 5.85 -2.16 -3.72
CA LEU A 81 5.66 -3.60 -3.66
C LEU A 81 6.84 -4.26 -4.36
N LYS A 82 7.51 -5.18 -3.70
CA LYS A 82 8.63 -5.94 -4.27
C LYS A 82 8.50 -7.42 -3.95
N ILE A 83 7.78 -8.13 -4.80
CA ILE A 83 7.79 -9.59 -4.82
C ILE A 83 9.03 -10.03 -5.61
N PRO A 84 10.06 -10.61 -4.96
CA PRO A 84 11.28 -11.03 -5.66
C PRO A 84 10.97 -12.08 -6.74
N SER A 85 11.96 -12.34 -7.60
CA SER A 85 11.85 -13.45 -8.56
C SER A 85 11.56 -14.76 -7.83
N ILE A 86 10.43 -15.39 -8.13
CA ILE A 86 9.99 -16.66 -7.56
C ILE A 86 10.96 -17.79 -7.92
N ARG A 87 11.76 -17.63 -8.99
CA ARG A 87 12.85 -18.56 -9.32
C ARG A 87 13.91 -18.67 -8.21
N ASN A 88 14.01 -17.65 -7.36
CA ASN A 88 14.92 -17.62 -6.21
C ASN A 88 14.20 -18.00 -4.91
N PHE A 89 12.99 -18.57 -4.98
CA PHE A 89 12.22 -18.93 -3.80
C PHE A 89 12.94 -20.01 -2.99
N ALA A 90 13.18 -19.71 -1.72
CA ALA A 90 13.83 -20.63 -0.79
C ALA A 90 13.23 -20.49 0.61
N TRP A 91 13.07 -21.63 1.28
CA TRP A 91 12.74 -21.69 2.69
C TRP A 91 14.00 -21.54 3.52
N HIS A 92 13.93 -20.68 4.53
CA HIS A 92 14.99 -20.49 5.51
C HIS A 92 14.49 -20.91 6.89
N PRO A 93 15.26 -21.71 7.65
CA PRO A 93 14.90 -22.04 9.02
C PRO A 93 14.78 -20.77 9.85
N ARG A 94 13.90 -20.80 10.86
CA ARG A 94 13.74 -19.68 11.79
C ARG A 94 15.10 -19.37 12.45
N PRO A 95 15.64 -18.15 12.31
CA PRO A 95 16.87 -17.79 12.98
C PRO A 95 16.71 -17.82 14.50
N SER A 96 17.79 -18.18 15.21
CA SER A 96 17.83 -18.09 16.66
C SER A 96 17.57 -16.65 17.12
N GLY A 97 16.63 -16.47 18.06
CA GLY A 97 16.31 -15.16 18.64
C GLY A 97 15.15 -14.41 17.98
N VAL A 98 14.63 -14.86 16.83
CA VAL A 98 13.40 -14.29 16.25
C VAL A 98 12.17 -14.77 17.02
N ARG A 99 11.38 -13.81 17.53
CA ARG A 99 10.11 -14.07 18.23
C ARG A 99 9.06 -14.52 17.22
N GLY A 100 8.23 -15.50 17.60
CA GLY A 100 7.14 -16.01 16.76
C GLY A 100 7.07 -17.53 16.75
N ASN A 101 5.88 -18.05 16.48
CA ASN A 101 5.61 -19.49 16.39
C ASN A 101 5.64 -19.94 14.92
N PHE A 102 6.84 -20.13 14.37
CA PHE A 102 7.07 -20.69 13.03
C PHE A 102 8.39 -21.49 12.99
N ALA A 103 8.51 -22.41 12.04
CA ALA A 103 9.69 -23.25 11.84
C ALA A 103 10.59 -22.74 10.72
N ALA A 104 10.02 -22.31 9.60
CA ALA A 104 10.75 -21.71 8.50
C ALA A 104 9.95 -20.56 7.87
N ARG A 105 10.68 -19.70 7.17
CA ARG A 105 10.13 -18.56 6.43
C ARG A 105 10.76 -18.40 5.06
N ALA A 106 10.03 -17.82 4.11
CA ALA A 106 10.54 -17.41 2.80
C ALA A 106 10.08 -15.98 2.52
N VAL A 107 10.90 -15.18 1.82
CA VAL A 107 10.51 -13.79 1.50
C VAL A 107 9.32 -13.82 0.55
N LEU A 108 8.26 -13.12 0.91
CA LEU A 108 7.14 -12.79 0.01
C LEU A 108 7.40 -11.44 -0.65
N ASP A 109 7.72 -10.43 0.15
CA ASP A 109 7.81 -9.04 -0.28
C ASP A 109 8.88 -8.31 0.55
N SER A 110 9.73 -7.53 -0.12
CA SER A 110 10.88 -6.85 0.50
C SER A 110 10.68 -5.33 0.55
N MET A 111 10.09 -4.83 1.64
CA MET A 111 9.84 -3.40 1.86
C MET A 111 10.91 -2.79 2.77
N THR A 112 12.09 -2.54 2.23
CA THR A 112 13.16 -1.87 2.98
C THR A 112 12.92 -0.35 3.01
N PRO A 113 13.04 0.34 4.17
CA PRO A 113 13.39 -0.15 5.52
C PRO A 113 12.24 -0.51 6.50
N GLU A 114 10.96 -0.43 6.11
CA GLU A 114 9.82 -0.41 7.06
C GLU A 114 9.21 -1.78 7.42
N GLY A 115 9.48 -2.84 6.67
CA GLY A 115 8.98 -4.17 7.02
C GLY A 115 9.17 -5.22 5.94
N ILE A 116 8.82 -6.47 6.24
CA ILE A 116 9.01 -7.59 5.30
C ILE A 116 7.77 -8.47 5.28
N GLY A 117 7.29 -8.76 4.08
CA GLY A 117 6.30 -9.79 3.85
C GLY A 117 6.97 -11.16 3.85
N TRP A 118 6.39 -12.11 4.57
CA TRP A 118 6.91 -13.46 4.72
C TRP A 118 5.85 -14.48 4.32
N TRP A 119 6.32 -15.60 3.75
CA TRP A 119 5.67 -16.89 3.90
C TRP A 119 6.20 -17.56 5.14
N ILE A 120 5.34 -18.17 5.95
CA ILE A 120 5.72 -18.91 7.16
C ILE A 120 4.94 -20.22 7.28
N HIS A 121 5.56 -21.25 7.86
CA HIS A 121 4.86 -22.45 8.32
C HIS A 121 5.42 -22.90 9.67
N ARG A 122 4.60 -23.57 10.49
CA ARG A 122 4.99 -24.11 11.80
C ARG A 122 5.73 -25.45 11.68
N ALA A 123 6.28 -25.92 12.80
CA ALA A 123 7.07 -27.15 12.85
C ALA A 123 6.27 -28.42 12.51
N ASN A 124 4.97 -28.39 12.77
CA ASN A 124 4.03 -29.47 12.45
C ASN A 124 3.24 -29.23 11.16
N GLU A 125 3.58 -28.19 10.40
CA GLU A 125 2.93 -27.82 9.14
C GLU A 125 3.92 -28.05 7.98
N SER A 126 3.40 -28.55 6.86
CA SER A 126 4.19 -28.64 5.63
C SER A 126 4.31 -27.27 4.95
N PRO A 127 5.33 -27.05 4.09
CA PRO A 127 5.43 -25.83 3.27
C PRO A 127 4.18 -25.51 2.44
N LYS A 128 3.39 -26.52 2.08
CA LYS A 128 2.13 -26.35 1.34
C LYS A 128 1.01 -25.71 2.18
N GLN A 129 1.15 -25.72 3.50
CA GLN A 129 0.23 -25.10 4.45
C GLN A 129 0.73 -23.73 4.90
N ALA A 130 1.76 -23.20 4.26
CA ALA A 130 2.31 -21.91 4.62
C ALA A 130 1.27 -20.80 4.46
N GLN A 131 1.30 -19.87 5.41
CA GLN A 131 0.50 -18.66 5.39
C GLN A 131 1.40 -17.46 5.13
N THR A 132 0.81 -16.39 4.64
CA THR A 132 1.49 -15.10 4.57
C THR A 132 1.56 -14.44 5.94
N ALA A 133 2.54 -13.59 6.16
CA ALA A 133 2.68 -12.79 7.36
C ALA A 133 3.42 -11.49 7.02
N PHE A 134 3.29 -10.49 7.89
CA PHE A 134 4.08 -9.27 7.80
C PHE A 134 4.86 -9.06 9.10
N GLU A 135 6.13 -8.72 8.95
CA GLU A 135 7.00 -8.28 10.05
C GLU A 135 7.19 -6.76 9.93
N ASP A 136 6.67 -6.01 10.91
CA ASP A 136 6.83 -4.55 10.99
C ASP A 136 8.23 -4.23 11.54
N ALA A 137 8.98 -3.33 10.88
CA ALA A 137 10.32 -2.99 11.33
C ALA A 137 10.33 -2.25 12.68
N ASN A 138 9.23 -1.62 13.09
CA ASN A 138 9.17 -0.85 14.33
C ASN A 138 9.03 -1.70 15.59
N ASP A 139 8.19 -2.76 15.53
CA ASP A 139 7.90 -3.63 16.68
C ASP A 139 8.47 -5.05 16.51
N CYS A 140 9.05 -5.36 15.34
CA CYS A 140 9.57 -6.66 14.93
C CYS A 140 8.59 -7.81 15.20
N THR A 141 7.28 -7.51 15.18
CA THR A 141 6.23 -8.48 15.45
C THR A 141 5.73 -9.04 14.13
N LEU A 142 5.77 -10.37 14.05
CA LEU A 142 5.23 -11.12 12.92
C LEU A 142 3.70 -11.24 13.06
N LYS A 143 2.97 -10.62 12.13
CA LYS A 143 1.52 -10.54 12.08
C LYS A 143 1.02 -11.47 10.95
N PRO A 144 0.46 -12.66 11.28
CA PRO A 144 -0.04 -13.59 10.28
C PRO A 144 -1.21 -13.00 9.47
N MET A 145 -1.33 -13.44 8.24
CA MET A 145 -2.31 -13.00 7.26
C MET A 145 -2.93 -14.24 6.60
N ASP A 146 -4.24 -14.20 6.37
CA ASP A 146 -5.02 -15.39 5.98
C ASP A 146 -4.60 -16.01 4.64
N SER A 147 -4.09 -15.22 3.70
CA SER A 147 -3.74 -15.67 2.33
C SER A 147 -2.90 -14.64 1.56
N LEU A 148 -2.27 -15.06 0.47
CA LEU A 148 -1.61 -14.14 -0.48
C LEU A 148 -2.63 -13.19 -1.09
N THR A 149 -3.83 -13.70 -1.36
CA THR A 149 -4.95 -12.87 -1.82
C THR A 149 -5.27 -11.76 -0.82
N ALA A 150 -5.39 -12.07 0.48
CA ALA A 150 -5.64 -11.08 1.52
C ALA A 150 -4.50 -10.06 1.63
N TYR A 151 -3.24 -10.53 1.57
CA TYR A 151 -2.05 -9.69 1.60
C TYR A 151 -2.05 -8.66 0.47
N LEU A 152 -2.14 -9.11 -0.79
CA LEU A 152 -2.09 -8.23 -1.95
C LEU A 152 -3.34 -7.34 -2.06
N THR A 153 -4.51 -7.85 -1.68
CA THR A 153 -5.73 -7.04 -1.66
C THR A 153 -5.63 -5.91 -0.64
N MET A 154 -5.11 -6.19 0.57
CA MET A 154 -4.91 -5.16 1.58
C MET A 154 -3.86 -4.14 1.14
N GLY A 155 -2.73 -4.60 0.59
CA GLY A 155 -1.72 -3.72 0.00
C GLY A 155 -2.31 -2.81 -1.08
N ALA A 156 -3.05 -3.37 -2.03
CA ALA A 156 -3.70 -2.61 -3.11
C ALA A 156 -4.71 -1.56 -2.60
N ARG A 157 -5.50 -1.88 -1.57
CA ARG A 157 -6.42 -0.91 -0.93
C ARG A 157 -5.69 0.30 -0.35
N TYR A 158 -4.48 0.09 0.12
CA TYR A 158 -3.62 1.11 0.69
C TYR A 158 -2.56 1.62 -0.31
N ALA A 159 -2.72 1.31 -1.59
CA ALA A 159 -1.78 1.65 -2.65
C ALA A 159 -0.34 1.25 -2.39
N PHE A 160 -0.14 0.18 -1.60
CA PHE A 160 1.18 -0.25 -1.15
C PHE A 160 1.98 0.87 -0.48
N VAL A 161 1.30 1.93 -0.01
CA VAL A 161 1.86 2.85 0.97
C VAL A 161 1.98 2.03 2.24
N TRP A 162 3.22 1.77 2.65
CA TRP A 162 3.64 1.12 3.89
C TRP A 162 2.45 0.77 4.80
N TYR A 163 1.81 -0.38 4.57
CA TYR A 163 0.39 -0.59 4.95
C TYR A 163 0.12 -0.65 6.46
N TRP A 164 1.16 -0.61 7.30
CA TRP A 164 1.06 -0.40 8.74
C TRP A 164 1.32 1.05 9.19
N GLN A 165 1.93 1.87 8.34
CA GLN A 165 1.98 3.32 8.53
C GLN A 165 0.60 3.99 8.42
N ALA A 166 -0.47 3.28 8.05
CA ALA A 166 -1.84 3.78 8.26
C ALA A 166 -2.10 4.23 9.70
N GLY A 167 -1.40 3.63 10.67
CA GLY A 167 -1.41 4.07 12.06
C GLY A 167 -0.50 5.26 12.39
N THR A 168 0.43 5.65 11.52
CA THR A 168 1.39 6.76 11.75
C THR A 168 0.87 8.06 11.14
N ALA A 169 1.40 9.21 11.61
CA ALA A 169 1.02 10.52 11.06
C ALA A 169 1.39 10.65 9.57
N THR A 170 2.56 10.14 9.19
CA THR A 170 3.07 10.15 7.81
C THR A 170 2.19 9.31 6.90
N GLY A 171 1.89 8.06 7.26
CA GLY A 171 1.03 7.21 6.43
C GLY A 171 -0.38 7.77 6.34
N ARG A 172 -0.98 8.28 7.44
CA ARG A 172 -2.27 9.01 7.39
C ARG A 172 -2.26 10.14 6.36
N GLY A 173 -1.18 10.92 6.29
CA GLY A 173 -1.02 11.99 5.30
C GLY A 173 -1.07 11.48 3.86
N TYR A 174 -0.40 10.36 3.57
CA TYR A 174 -0.46 9.73 2.24
C TYR A 174 -1.86 9.19 1.93
N TYR A 175 -2.52 8.53 2.89
CA TYR A 175 -3.90 8.04 2.70
C TYR A 175 -4.89 9.17 2.42
N ASP A 176 -4.76 10.29 3.13
CA ASP A 176 -5.62 11.45 2.89
C ASP A 176 -5.42 12.07 1.51
N ARG A 177 -4.21 12.03 0.97
CA ARG A 177 -3.91 12.49 -0.39
C ARG A 177 -4.51 11.53 -1.42
N LEU A 178 -4.25 10.23 -1.27
CA LEU A 178 -4.84 9.19 -2.14
C LEU A 178 -6.37 9.31 -2.17
N ARG A 179 -6.99 9.47 -0.99
CA ARG A 179 -8.44 9.57 -0.81
C ARG A 179 -9.03 10.83 -1.45
N ARG A 180 -8.34 11.97 -1.39
CA ARG A 180 -8.80 13.23 -2.00
C ARG A 180 -8.89 13.14 -3.53
N ALA A 181 -8.02 12.34 -4.14
CA ALA A 181 -8.01 12.08 -5.58
C ALA A 181 -8.83 10.84 -6.00
N SER A 182 -9.37 10.06 -5.05
CA SER A 182 -10.25 8.93 -5.32
C SER A 182 -11.69 9.35 -5.65
N VAL A 183 -12.42 8.49 -6.37
CA VAL A 183 -13.87 8.66 -6.59
C VAL A 183 -14.67 8.65 -5.28
N PRO A 184 -15.82 9.34 -5.25
CA PRO A 184 -16.72 9.30 -4.11
C PRO A 184 -17.15 7.88 -3.73
N LEU A 185 -17.22 7.59 -2.43
CA LEU A 185 -17.60 6.28 -1.90
C LEU A 185 -18.98 5.80 -2.38
N ASN A 186 -19.90 6.72 -2.68
CA ASN A 186 -21.25 6.43 -3.17
C ASN A 186 -21.32 6.19 -4.69
N THR A 187 -20.22 6.29 -5.43
CA THR A 187 -20.18 6.02 -6.88
C THR A 187 -20.67 4.59 -7.17
N SER A 188 -21.55 4.41 -8.14
CA SER A 188 -22.06 3.06 -8.46
C SER A 188 -20.95 2.17 -9.03
N THR A 189 -21.05 0.86 -8.80
CA THR A 189 -20.10 -0.12 -9.32
C THR A 189 -19.97 -0.03 -10.85
N ALA A 190 -21.08 0.14 -11.57
CA ALA A 190 -21.07 0.31 -13.03
C ALA A 190 -20.29 1.55 -13.48
N LYS A 191 -20.39 2.67 -12.76
CA LYS A 191 -19.62 3.89 -13.06
C LYS A 191 -18.13 3.71 -12.77
N ILE A 192 -17.78 2.96 -11.73
CA ILE A 192 -16.38 2.61 -11.43
C ILE A 192 -15.81 1.76 -12.57
N GLU A 193 -16.54 0.72 -12.99
CA GLU A 193 -16.10 -0.18 -14.06
C GLU A 193 -15.94 0.54 -15.39
N ALA A 194 -16.89 1.40 -15.76
CA ALA A 194 -16.76 2.23 -16.96
C ALA A 194 -15.48 3.07 -16.94
N ARG A 195 -15.18 3.74 -15.81
CA ARG A 195 -13.94 4.51 -15.66
C ARG A 195 -12.68 3.66 -15.74
N LEU A 196 -12.71 2.45 -15.18
CA LEU A 196 -11.58 1.52 -15.26
C LEU A 196 -11.33 1.08 -16.72
N VAL A 197 -12.39 0.89 -17.50
CA VAL A 197 -12.29 0.60 -18.93
C VAL A 197 -11.78 1.82 -19.71
N ASP A 198 -12.26 3.02 -19.38
CA ASP A 198 -11.82 4.27 -20.02
C ASP A 198 -10.30 4.51 -19.83
N VAL A 199 -9.71 3.98 -18.76
CA VAL A 199 -8.25 4.04 -18.51
C VAL A 199 -7.49 2.82 -19.00
N GLY A 200 -8.11 2.02 -19.86
CA GLY A 200 -7.46 0.96 -20.63
C GLY A 200 -7.51 -0.43 -19.99
N LEU A 201 -8.37 -0.67 -18.99
CA LEU A 201 -8.63 -2.03 -18.54
C LEU A 201 -9.65 -2.75 -19.43
N LEU A 202 -9.52 -4.07 -19.53
CA LEU A 202 -10.55 -4.90 -20.15
C LEU A 202 -11.80 -4.95 -19.24
N PRO A 203 -13.02 -5.13 -19.79
CA PRO A 203 -14.25 -5.20 -19.00
C PRO A 203 -14.21 -6.24 -17.88
N GLU A 204 -13.60 -7.39 -18.11
CA GLU A 204 -13.41 -8.46 -17.14
C GLU A 204 -12.45 -8.07 -16.00
N GLU A 205 -11.43 -7.26 -16.30
CA GLU A 205 -10.47 -6.73 -15.32
C GLU A 205 -11.12 -5.69 -14.43
N ALA A 206 -11.86 -4.76 -15.05
CA ALA A 206 -12.66 -3.79 -14.34
C ALA A 206 -13.67 -4.47 -13.40
N ALA A 207 -14.40 -5.48 -13.88
CA ALA A 207 -15.33 -6.26 -13.07
C ALA A 207 -14.61 -7.04 -11.97
N GLY A 208 -13.41 -7.56 -12.24
CA GLY A 208 -12.57 -8.27 -11.27
C GLY A 208 -12.17 -7.38 -10.09
N LEU A 209 -11.74 -6.15 -10.35
CA LEU A 209 -11.34 -5.19 -9.31
C LEU A 209 -12.51 -4.71 -8.43
N THR A 210 -13.76 -4.87 -8.87
CA THR A 210 -14.95 -4.45 -8.10
C THR A 210 -15.72 -5.61 -7.45
N VAL A 211 -15.26 -6.86 -7.57
CA VAL A 211 -15.96 -8.05 -7.03
C VAL A 211 -16.28 -7.92 -5.55
N ALA A 212 -15.30 -7.52 -4.72
CA ALA A 212 -15.49 -7.40 -3.27
C ALA A 212 -16.62 -6.41 -2.91
N ARG A 213 -16.75 -5.32 -3.69
CA ARG A 213 -17.80 -4.31 -3.52
C ARG A 213 -19.18 -4.86 -3.85
N ARG A 214 -19.26 -5.70 -4.90
CA ARG A 214 -20.51 -6.39 -5.29
C ARG A 214 -20.93 -7.39 -4.20
N GLN A 215 -19.99 -8.20 -3.70
CA GLN A 215 -20.24 -9.18 -2.65
C GLN A 215 -20.69 -8.53 -1.34
N ARG A 216 -20.05 -7.43 -0.91
CA ARG A 216 -20.46 -6.70 0.30
C ARG A 216 -21.84 -6.05 0.17
N ARG A 217 -22.16 -5.48 -1.00
CA ARG A 217 -23.52 -4.95 -1.25
C ARG A 217 -24.58 -6.05 -1.24
N ALA A 218 -24.26 -7.24 -1.75
CA ALA A 218 -25.15 -8.39 -1.68
C ALA A 218 -25.31 -8.95 -0.26
N ALA A 219 -24.26 -8.84 0.58
CA ALA A 219 -24.26 -9.32 1.96
C ALA A 219 -24.79 -8.30 3.00
N ALA A 220 -24.93 -7.02 2.65
CA ALA A 220 -25.30 -5.98 3.59
C ALA A 220 -26.82 -5.95 3.87
N ALA A 221 -27.23 -6.58 4.98
CA ALA A 221 -28.32 -6.07 5.83
C ALA A 221 -27.79 -4.84 6.64
N PRO A 222 -28.65 -3.93 7.15
CA PRO A 222 -28.24 -2.59 7.56
C PRO A 222 -27.57 -2.59 8.94
N ARG A 223 -26.28 -2.93 9.00
CA ARG A 223 -25.43 -2.61 10.15
C ARG A 223 -24.12 -2.03 9.64
N ARG A 224 -24.06 -0.69 9.60
CA ARG A 224 -22.83 0.07 9.38
C ARG A 224 -21.96 -0.02 10.64
N GLN A 225 -20.75 -0.55 10.52
CA GLN A 225 -19.65 -0.08 11.37
C GLN A 225 -18.97 1.11 10.69
N PRO A 226 -18.71 2.22 11.40
CA PRO A 226 -18.28 3.48 10.79
C PRO A 226 -16.80 3.54 10.35
N ASN A 227 -16.01 2.49 10.55
CA ASN A 227 -14.55 2.52 10.32
C ASN A 227 -14.06 1.70 9.10
N ASP A 228 -14.96 1.07 8.34
CA ASP A 228 -14.61 0.36 7.10
C ASP A 228 -14.54 1.32 5.91
N ALA A 229 -13.54 2.20 5.92
CA ALA A 229 -13.25 2.99 4.75
C ALA A 229 -12.63 2.09 3.66
N GLU A 230 -13.44 1.75 2.67
CA GLU A 230 -12.98 1.13 1.44
C GLU A 230 -12.41 2.18 0.49
N TYR A 231 -11.09 2.22 0.39
CA TYR A 231 -10.39 3.08 -0.55
C TYR A 231 -10.18 2.31 -1.84
N HIS A 232 -10.97 2.65 -2.85
CA HIS A 232 -10.82 2.09 -4.19
C HIS A 232 -10.00 3.07 -5.03
N VAL A 233 -9.01 2.52 -5.74
CA VAL A 233 -8.25 3.19 -6.78
C VAL A 233 -9.19 3.54 -7.91
N VAL A 234 -9.69 4.77 -7.95
CA VAL A 234 -10.37 5.28 -9.14
C VAL A 234 -10.24 6.79 -9.19
N LEU A 235 -9.88 7.24 -10.38
CA LEU A 235 -9.48 8.57 -10.81
C LEU A 235 -10.58 9.61 -10.69
N ARG A 236 -10.20 10.81 -10.25
CA ARG A 236 -10.91 12.05 -10.59
C ARG A 236 -10.30 12.58 -11.88
N GLU A 237 -11.13 13.12 -12.79
CA GLU A 237 -10.61 13.94 -13.90
C GLU A 237 -9.82 15.11 -13.32
N ALA A 238 -8.72 15.47 -13.99
CA ALA A 238 -8.08 16.76 -13.75
C ALA A 238 -9.13 17.86 -13.95
N PRO A 239 -9.35 18.76 -12.96
CA PRO A 239 -10.29 19.84 -13.16
C PRO A 239 -9.77 20.71 -14.31
N GLY A 240 -10.58 20.86 -15.36
CA GLY A 240 -10.40 21.90 -16.35
C GLY A 240 -10.23 23.25 -15.66
N GLN A 241 -9.29 24.04 -16.19
CA GLN A 241 -9.02 25.40 -15.74
C GLN A 241 -10.32 26.21 -15.65
N HIS A 242 -10.73 26.55 -14.44
CA HIS A 242 -11.57 27.70 -14.18
C HIS A 242 -11.07 28.42 -12.92
N HIS A 243 -10.50 29.60 -13.14
CA HIS A 243 -10.41 30.65 -12.15
C HIS A 243 -11.80 30.94 -11.56
N GLN A 244 -11.91 31.00 -10.23
CA GLN A 244 -12.62 32.07 -9.55
C GLN A 244 -12.25 32.16 -8.07
N GLU A 245 -12.03 33.40 -7.67
CA GLU A 245 -11.67 33.92 -6.35
C GLU A 245 -12.80 33.70 -5.33
N PHE A 246 -12.45 33.47 -4.07
CA PHE A 246 -13.12 34.09 -2.93
C PHE A 246 -12.10 34.32 -1.81
N GLY A 247 -11.94 35.59 -1.43
CA GLY A 247 -11.08 36.05 -0.36
C GLY A 247 -11.78 36.21 0.99
N CYS A 248 -10.93 36.57 1.96
CA CYS A 248 -11.18 37.23 3.25
C CYS A 248 -12.01 36.52 4.33
N LEU A 249 -11.31 36.15 5.40
CA LEU A 249 -11.63 36.61 6.76
C LEU A 249 -10.33 36.73 7.56
N GLU A 250 -9.72 37.93 7.52
CA GLU A 250 -8.92 38.46 8.62
C GLU A 250 -9.87 39.14 9.62
N ARG A 251 -9.68 38.89 10.92
CA ARG A 251 -9.41 39.93 11.93
C ARG A 251 -9.15 39.34 13.33
N HIS A 252 -7.97 39.72 13.84
CA HIS A 252 -7.62 40.17 15.19
C HIS A 252 -7.95 39.32 16.44
N HIS A 253 -6.89 38.90 17.14
CA HIS A 253 -6.38 39.69 18.27
C HIS A 253 -4.87 39.52 18.44
N ARG A 254 -4.16 40.66 18.40
CA ARG A 254 -2.81 40.87 18.96
C ARG A 254 -2.98 41.35 20.39
N GLU A 255 -2.18 40.81 21.30
CA GLU A 255 -1.63 41.44 22.51
C GLU A 255 -0.55 40.46 23.02
N GLY A 256 0.69 40.84 23.29
CA GLY A 256 1.32 42.14 23.27
C GLY A 256 2.84 42.01 23.06
N ASP A 257 3.43 43.10 22.61
CA ASP A 257 4.87 43.27 22.53
C ASP A 257 5.21 44.62 23.19
N ARG A 258 5.96 44.53 24.29
CA ARG A 258 7.06 45.42 24.70
C ARG A 258 6.83 46.84 25.27
N ARG A 259 7.82 47.15 26.13
CA ARG A 259 8.37 48.44 26.63
C ARG A 259 7.68 49.00 27.86
N GLU A 260 8.34 49.58 28.85
CA GLU A 260 9.69 50.12 29.11
C GLU A 260 9.77 50.26 30.66
N ASP A 261 10.88 50.13 31.39
CA ASP A 261 11.90 51.16 31.67
C ASP A 261 12.83 50.60 32.79
N ASN A 262 14.16 50.57 32.63
CA ASN A 262 15.16 51.62 32.95
C ASN A 262 15.64 51.64 34.43
N GLN A 263 16.94 51.37 34.58
CA GLN A 263 17.91 51.89 35.56
C GLN A 263 17.57 51.86 37.06
N GLU A 264 18.31 51.05 37.82
CA GLU A 264 19.01 51.59 39.01
C GLU A 264 20.22 50.75 39.46
N THR A 265 21.35 51.46 39.55
CA THR A 265 22.47 51.31 40.51
C THR A 265 23.49 50.15 40.44
N ARG A 266 24.69 50.57 40.02
CA ARG A 266 26.03 50.13 40.48
C ARG A 266 26.15 49.96 42.00
N ARG A 267 26.92 48.95 42.44
CA ARG A 267 27.94 48.93 43.54
C ARG A 267 28.67 47.57 43.46
N LYS A 268 29.91 47.45 42.96
CA LYS A 268 31.22 47.53 43.66
C LYS A 268 31.25 46.94 45.08
N GLY A 269 32.15 45.97 45.29
CA GLY A 269 33.02 45.89 46.47
C GLY A 269 32.90 44.68 47.39
N ASP A 270 33.97 43.87 47.42
CA ASP A 270 34.60 43.19 48.57
C ASP A 270 33.75 42.37 49.57
N ARG A 271 33.89 41.04 49.52
CA ARG A 271 34.65 40.20 50.47
C ARG A 271 34.63 38.73 50.05
#